data_AF-A0A5C3KF93-F1
#
_entry.id   AF-A0A5C3KF93-F1
#
_cell.length_a   1.000
_cell.length_b   1.000
_cell.length_c   1.000
_cell.angle_alpha   90.00
_cell.angle_beta   90.00
_cell.angle_gamma   90.00
#
_symmetry.space_group_name_H-M   'P 1'
#
loop_
_entity.id
_entity.type
_entity.pdbx_description
1 polymer ?
#
loop_
_entity_poly.entity_id
_entity_poly.type
_entity_poly.pdbx_seq_one_letter_code
_entity_poly.pdbx_strand_id
1 'polypeptide(L)'
;MPFVDDVPVKGPPTQYETDNRVYKSIPENPSIRHFVWEHLHDVTCVVTRIINAGGTFSGPKACLCVPEAVIIGHLCTYEGRQPDKSRVRKILDWPTPKNVTGV
;
A
#
# COMPACT_ATOMS: atom_id res chain seq x y z
N MET A 1 -24.51 -4.35 -7.53
CA MET A 1 -23.26 -5.11 -7.76
C MET A 1 -22.36 -4.85 -6.56
N PRO A 2 -21.83 -5.89 -5.88
CA PRO A 2 -20.95 -5.67 -4.74
C PRO A 2 -19.67 -4.96 -5.20
N PHE A 3 -19.20 -4.00 -4.38
CA PHE A 3 -18.01 -3.19 -4.65
C PHE A 3 -17.11 -3.24 -3.41
N VAL A 4 -15.81 -3.40 -3.64
CA VAL A 4 -14.78 -3.35 -2.61
C VAL A 4 -13.87 -2.18 -2.97
N ASP A 5 -13.74 -1.22 -2.05
CA ASP A 5 -13.02 0.04 -2.32
C ASP A 5 -11.51 -0.17 -2.35
N ASP A 6 -10.96 -0.78 -1.29
CA ASP A 6 -9.53 -1.05 -1.14
C ASP A 6 -9.26 -2.56 -1.01
N VAL A 7 -8.23 -3.04 -1.72
CA VAL A 7 -7.71 -4.41 -1.57
C VAL A 7 -6.20 -4.34 -1.28
N PRO A 8 -5.81 -4.13 -0.01
CA PRO A 8 -4.40 -4.04 0.34
C PRO A 8 -3.75 -5.42 0.28
N VAL A 9 -2.65 -5.53 -0.46
CA VAL A 9 -1.80 -6.73 -0.50
C VAL A 9 -0.51 -6.42 0.22
N LYS A 10 -0.23 -7.15 1.31
CA LYS A 10 1.02 -7.00 2.05
C LYS A 10 2.09 -7.85 1.39
N GLY A 11 3.29 -7.30 1.21
CA GLY A 11 4.47 -8.06 0.83
C GLY A 11 5.16 -8.73 2.04
N PRO A 12 6.40 -9.23 1.86
CA PRO A 12 7.16 -9.87 2.92
C PRO A 12 7.47 -8.90 4.07
N PRO A 13 7.73 -9.42 5.29
CA PRO A 13 7.98 -8.60 6.47
C PRO A 13 9.31 -7.84 6.45
N THR A 14 10.26 -8.23 5.58
CA THR A 14 11.58 -7.62 5.49
C THR A 14 11.95 -7.37 4.03
N GLN A 15 12.89 -6.46 3.79
CA GLN A 15 13.45 -6.21 2.45
C GLN A 15 14.72 -7.02 2.17
N TYR A 16 15.10 -7.95 3.06
CA TYR A 16 16.36 -8.70 2.99
C TYR A 16 17.58 -7.79 2.80
N GLU A 17 17.64 -6.72 3.59
CA GLU A 17 18.80 -5.82 3.62
C GLU A 17 20.00 -6.56 4.23
N THR A 18 21.15 -6.38 3.60
CA THR A 18 22.45 -6.89 4.06
C THR A 18 23.20 -5.80 4.84
N ASP A 19 24.23 -6.18 5.58
CA ASP A 19 25.04 -5.25 6.38
C ASP A 19 25.60 -4.06 5.57
N ASN A 20 25.78 -4.23 4.26
CA ASN A 20 26.26 -3.19 3.35
C ASN A 20 25.15 -2.29 2.77
N ARG A 21 23.92 -2.33 3.32
CA ARG A 21 22.72 -1.64 2.79
C ARG A 21 22.34 -2.02 1.36
N VAL A 22 22.73 -3.22 0.95
CA VAL A 22 22.33 -3.82 -0.32
C VAL A 22 21.18 -4.78 -0.06
N TYR A 23 20.18 -4.82 -0.94
CA TYR A 23 19.08 -5.78 -0.85
C TYR A 23 19.44 -7.09 -1.55
N LYS A 24 19.04 -8.22 -0.97
CA LYS A 24 19.15 -9.52 -1.64
C LYS A 24 18.33 -9.51 -2.93
N SER A 25 18.92 -9.99 -4.02
CA SER A 25 18.23 -10.25 -5.29
C SER A 25 17.91 -11.74 -5.47
N ILE A 26 16.99 -12.07 -6.37
CA ILE A 26 16.73 -13.47 -6.74
C ILE A 26 17.93 -14.04 -7.54
N PRO A 27 18.30 -15.31 -7.33
CA PRO A 27 19.47 -15.90 -7.99
C PRO A 27 19.30 -16.01 -9.52
N GLU A 28 18.06 -16.16 -10.00
CA GLU A 28 17.75 -16.27 -11.43
C GLU A 28 17.87 -14.93 -12.17
N ASN A 29 17.70 -13.82 -11.46
CA ASN A 29 17.80 -12.47 -12.02
C ASN A 29 18.30 -11.47 -10.95
N PRO A 30 19.61 -11.20 -10.92
CA PRO A 30 20.22 -10.29 -9.95
C PRO A 30 19.70 -8.84 -10.02
N SER A 31 19.04 -8.45 -11.11
CA SER A 31 18.42 -7.11 -11.24
C SER A 31 17.10 -6.97 -10.49
N ILE A 32 16.50 -8.07 -10.01
CA ILE A 32 15.24 -8.06 -9.27
C ILE A 32 15.51 -8.31 -7.79
N ARG A 33 15.10 -7.36 -6.95
CA ARG A 33 15.16 -7.49 -5.49
C ARG A 33 14.21 -8.60 -5.03
N HIS A 34 14.67 -9.44 -4.10
CA HIS A 34 13.96 -10.62 -3.64
C HIS A 34 12.58 -10.28 -3.06
N PHE A 35 12.48 -9.23 -2.24
CA PHE A 35 11.21 -8.81 -1.65
C PHE A 35 10.20 -8.29 -2.68
N VAL A 36 10.66 -7.72 -3.81
CA VAL A 36 9.79 -7.27 -4.90
C VAL A 36 9.20 -8.47 -5.63
N TRP A 37 10.01 -9.50 -5.85
CA TRP A 37 9.57 -10.74 -6.47
C TRP A 37 8.52 -11.47 -5.60
N GLU A 38 8.76 -11.60 -4.30
CA GLU A 38 7.78 -12.18 -3.37
C GLU A 38 6.47 -11.38 -3.35
N HIS A 39 6.55 -10.05 -3.29
CA HIS A 39 5.35 -9.21 -3.31
C HIS A 39 4.57 -9.35 -4.62
N LEU A 40 5.24 -9.46 -5.77
CA LEU A 40 4.59 -9.72 -7.06
C LEU A 40 3.89 -11.09 -7.08
N HIS A 41 4.45 -12.09 -6.40
CA HIS A 41 3.79 -13.39 -6.25
C HIS A 41 2.49 -13.28 -5.43
N ASP A 42 2.53 -12.54 -4.31
CA ASP A 42 1.33 -12.28 -3.49
C ASP A 42 0.25 -11.54 -4.28
N VAL A 43 0.64 -10.48 -5.00
CA VAL A 43 -0.26 -9.70 -5.86
C VAL A 43 -0.88 -10.60 -6.93
N THR A 44 -0.08 -11.43 -7.61
CA THR A 44 -0.57 -12.34 -8.65
C THR A 44 -1.60 -13.33 -8.09
N CYS A 45 -1.34 -13.89 -6.90
CA CYS A 45 -2.28 -14.78 -6.23
C CYS A 45 -3.62 -14.09 -5.92
N VAL A 46 -3.58 -12.87 -5.36
CA VAL A 46 -4.78 -12.11 -5.01
C VAL A 46 -5.57 -11.71 -6.26
N VAL A 47 -4.89 -11.17 -7.28
CA VAL A 47 -5.51 -10.74 -8.54
C VAL A 47 -6.17 -11.92 -9.24
N THR A 48 -5.48 -13.06 -9.34
CA THR A 48 -6.01 -14.28 -9.98
C THR A 48 -7.27 -14.78 -9.25
N ARG A 49 -7.26 -14.80 -7.91
CA ARG A 49 -8.44 -15.20 -7.12
C ARG A 49 -9.64 -14.29 -7.34
N ILE A 50 -9.41 -12.97 -7.40
CA ILE A 50 -10.49 -11.99 -7.61
C ILE A 50 -11.05 -12.11 -9.03
N ILE A 51 -10.20 -12.27 -10.05
CA ILE A 51 -10.63 -12.49 -11.43
C ILE A 51 -11.43 -13.79 -11.56
N ASN A 52 -10.97 -14.88 -10.94
CA ASN A 52 -11.68 -16.17 -10.95
C ASN A 52 -13.03 -16.12 -10.24
N ALA A 53 -13.21 -15.21 -9.28
CA ALA A 53 -14.49 -14.92 -8.64
C ALA A 53 -15.41 -13.99 -9.45
N GLY A 54 -15.01 -13.59 -10.66
CA GLY A 54 -15.75 -12.66 -11.52
C GLY A 54 -15.57 -11.19 -11.17
N GLY A 55 -14.62 -10.86 -10.28
CA GLY A 55 -14.26 -9.49 -9.94
C GLY A 55 -13.38 -8.82 -11.00
N THR A 56 -13.38 -7.49 -11.00
CA THR A 56 -12.52 -6.67 -11.87
C THR A 56 -11.83 -5.58 -11.05
N PHE A 57 -10.69 -5.10 -11.54
CA PHE A 57 -9.95 -4.00 -10.94
C PHE A 57 -10.05 -2.76 -11.83
N SER A 58 -10.07 -1.59 -11.19
CA SER A 58 -9.88 -0.33 -11.90
C SER A 58 -8.38 -0.09 -12.12
N GLY A 59 -7.90 -0.34 -13.34
CA GLY A 59 -6.50 -0.10 -13.72
C GLY A 59 -5.99 1.30 -13.35
N PRO A 60 -6.72 2.39 -13.66
CA PRO A 60 -6.31 3.76 -13.30
C PRO A 60 -6.18 4.03 -11.80
N LYS A 61 -6.80 3.21 -10.94
CA LYS A 61 -6.74 3.36 -9.47
C LYS A 61 -5.77 2.36 -8.82
N ALA A 62 -5.23 1.40 -9.58
CA ALA A 62 -4.40 0.36 -9.03
C ALA A 62 -2.98 0.89 -8.76
N CYS A 63 -2.51 0.74 -7.52
CA CYS A 63 -1.14 0.99 -7.11
C CYS A 63 -0.46 -0.34 -6.82
N LEU A 64 0.53 -0.74 -7.61
CA LEU A 64 1.25 -2.01 -7.48
C LEU A 64 2.73 -1.76 -7.16
N CYS A 65 3.28 -2.53 -6.22
CA CYS A 65 4.70 -2.52 -5.86
C CYS A 65 5.28 -1.13 -5.53
N VAL A 66 4.49 -0.27 -4.89
CA VAL A 66 4.91 1.07 -4.46
C VAL A 66 5.59 1.03 -3.09
N PRO A 67 6.59 1.89 -2.82
CA PRO A 67 7.28 1.94 -1.53
C PRO A 67 6.39 2.44 -0.39
N GLU A 68 5.36 3.21 -0.72
CA GLU A 68 4.36 3.71 0.21
C GLU A 68 2.99 3.82 -0.47
N ALA A 69 1.92 3.61 0.29
CA ALA A 69 0.55 3.72 -0.21
C ALA A 69 -0.39 4.23 0.88
N VAL A 70 -1.40 5.02 0.48
CA VAL A 70 -2.48 5.40 1.39
C VAL A 70 -3.52 4.28 1.42
N ILE A 71 -3.60 3.57 2.53
CA ILE A 71 -4.53 2.44 2.74
C ILE A 71 -5.49 2.83 3.86
N ILE A 72 -6.79 2.90 3.56
CA ILE A 72 -7.83 3.29 4.54
C ILE A 72 -7.45 4.61 5.26
N GLY A 73 -6.90 5.56 4.50
CA GLY A 73 -6.51 6.88 5.01
C GLY A 73 -5.26 6.95 5.89
N HIS A 74 -4.45 5.89 5.94
CA HIS A 74 -3.15 5.90 6.59
C HIS A 74 -2.06 5.76 5.53
N LEU A 75 -0.98 6.53 5.67
CA LEU A 75 0.22 6.33 4.86
C LEU A 75 0.93 5.09 5.39
N CYS A 76 0.93 4.02 4.61
CA CYS A 76 1.64 2.79 4.93
C CYS A 76 3.00 2.81 4.23
N THR A 77 4.07 2.75 5.02
CA THR A 77 5.46 2.65 4.54
C THR A 77 6.09 1.38 5.09
N TYR A 78 7.36 1.14 4.74
CA TYR A 78 8.15 0.06 5.33
C TYR A 78 8.27 0.18 6.86
N GLU A 79 8.42 1.40 7.38
CA GLU A 79 8.51 1.69 8.82
C GLU A 79 7.17 1.53 9.55
N GLY A 80 6.09 1.24 8.83
CA GLY A 80 4.76 1.03 9.37
C GLY A 80 3.77 2.12 8.96
N ARG A 81 2.76 2.33 9.80
CA ARG A 81 1.64 3.23 9.51
C ARG A 81 1.92 4.62 10.06
N GLN A 82 1.74 5.62 9.21
CA GLN A 82 1.84 7.03 9.56
C GLN A 82 0.53 7.74 9.24
N PRO A 83 0.18 8.81 9.98
CA PRO A 83 -0.95 9.66 9.62
C PRO A 83 -0.77 10.26 8.22
N ASP A 84 -1.78 10.15 7.37
CA ASP A 84 -1.77 10.83 6.08
C ASP A 84 -1.71 12.35 6.28
N LYS A 85 -0.78 13.02 5.58
CA LYS A 85 -0.53 14.46 5.75
C LYS A 85 -1.77 15.30 5.46
N SER A 86 -2.60 14.90 4.50
CA SER A 86 -3.83 15.63 4.17
C SER A 86 -4.86 15.52 5.31
N ARG A 87 -4.94 14.37 5.98
CA ARG A 87 -5.79 14.17 7.16
C ARG A 87 -5.29 14.94 8.37
N VAL A 88 -3.97 14.94 8.63
CA VAL A 88 -3.37 15.77 9.69
C VAL A 88 -3.69 17.24 9.45
N ARG A 89 -3.53 17.70 8.20
CA ARG A 89 -3.82 19.08 7.81
C ARG A 89 -5.28 19.48 8.08
N LYS A 90 -6.24 18.59 7.81
CA LYS A 90 -7.67 18.84 8.11
C LYS A 90 -7.94 19.11 9.60
N ILE A 91 -7.15 18.51 10.50
CA ILE A 91 -7.28 18.73 11.95
C ILE A 91 -6.59 20.04 12.34
N LEU A 92 -5.38 20.29 11.83
CA LEU A 92 -4.61 21.50 12.14
C LEU A 92 -5.28 22.77 11.60
N ASP A 93 -5.88 22.69 10.42
CA ASP A 93 -6.61 23.80 9.79
C ASP A 93 -8.07 23.87 10.26
N TRP A 94 -8.49 23.00 11.19
CA TRP A 94 -9.86 23.02 11.69
C TRP A 94 -10.11 24.34 12.45
N PRO A 95 -11.09 25.17 12.04
CA PRO A 95 -11.33 26.43 12.71
C PRO A 95 -11.82 26.22 14.14
N THR A 96 -11.66 27.21 15.01
CA THR A 96 -12.24 27.16 16.35
C THR A 96 -13.77 27.18 16.27
N PRO A 97 -14.49 26.17 16.80
CA PRO A 97 -15.95 26.16 16.80
C PRO A 97 -16.52 27.39 17.49
N LYS A 98 -17.51 28.06 16.87
CA LYS A 98 -18.17 29.25 17.41
C LYS A 98 -19.51 28.94 18.08
N ASN A 99 -20.16 27.85 17.67
CA ASN A 99 -21.43 27.40 18.22
C ASN A 99 -21.59 25.88 18.01
N VAL A 100 -22.69 25.30 18.49
CA VAL A 100 -22.94 23.85 18.49
C VAL A 100 -22.90 23.23 17.09
N THR A 101 -23.19 24.01 16.04
CA THR A 101 -23.31 23.52 14.66
C THR A 101 -22.25 24.08 13.71
N GLY A 102 -21.37 24.98 14.17
CA GLY A 102 -20.57 25.81 13.28
C GLY A 102 -19.17 26.12 13.80
N VAL A 103 -18.30 26.35 12.83
CA VAL A 103 -16.94 26.90 12.96
C VAL A 103 -16.90 28.36 12.52
#